data_AF-A0A7X7SFA1-F1
#
_entry.id   AF-A0A7X7SFA1-F1
#
_cell.length_a   1.000
_cell.length_b   1.000
_cell.length_c   1.000
_cell.angle_alpha   90.00
_cell.angle_beta   90.00
_cell.angle_gamma   90.00
#
_symmetry.space_group_name_H-M   'P 1'
#
loop_
_entity.id
_entity.type
_entity.pdbx_description
1 polymer ?
#
loop_
_entity_poly.entity_id
_entity_poly.type
_entity_poly.pdbx_seq_one_letter_code
_entity_poly.pdbx_strand_id
1 'polypeptide(L)' 'CAGALVLARVSRVVFGAWEPKTGAVGSLWDVVRDQRLSHRPHVRGGVLETQCAQLMEDFFRSRR' A
#
# COMPACT_ATOMS: atom_id res chain seq x y z
N CYS A 1 7.76 0.51 4.22
CA CYS A 1 7.74 0.20 2.77
C CYS A 1 7.66 1.43 1.87
N ALA A 2 6.71 2.35 2.06
CA ALA A 2 6.51 3.50 1.16
C ALA A 2 7.78 4.32 0.84
N GLY A 3 8.56 4.71 1.85
CA GLY A 3 9.83 5.41 1.62
C GLY A 3 10.87 4.59 0.84
N ALA A 4 10.95 3.28 1.09
CA ALA A 4 11.85 2.39 0.35
C ALA A 4 11.46 2.29 -1.14
N LEU A 5 10.16 2.30 -1.47
CA LEU A 5 9.68 2.32 -2.86
C LEU A 5 10.18 3.56 -3.61
N VAL A 6 10.16 4.72 -2.94
CA VAL A 6 10.65 5.98 -3.49
C VAL A 6 12.17 5.93 -3.67
N LEU A 7 12.92 5.51 -2.64
CA LEU A 7 14.39 5.44 -2.67
C LEU A 7 14.90 4.44 -3.72
N ALA A 8 14.21 3.32 -3.90
CA ALA A 8 14.49 2.33 -4.93
C ALA A 8 14.06 2.77 -6.34
N ARG A 9 13.41 3.94 -6.47
CA ARG A 9 12.92 4.51 -7.72
C ARG A 9 12.04 3.56 -8.54
N VAL A 10 11.21 2.76 -7.87
CA VAL A 10 10.28 1.87 -8.59
C VAL A 10 9.30 2.70 -9.42
N SER A 11 9.03 2.31 -10.66
CA SER A 11 8.15 3.09 -11.54
C SER A 11 6.68 2.99 -11.17
N ARG A 12 6.25 1.83 -10.64
CA ARG A 12 4.85 1.54 -10.35
C ARG A 12 4.70 0.68 -9.10
N VAL A 13 3.68 1.00 -8.31
CA VAL A 13 3.23 0.24 -7.14
C VAL A 13 1.81 -0.23 -7.40
N VAL A 14 1.59 -1.55 -7.35
CA VAL A 14 0.28 -2.16 -7.46
C VAL A 14 0.04 -2.99 -6.21
N PHE A 15 -1.09 -2.79 -5.54
CA PHE A 15 -1.44 -3.57 -4.36
C PHE A 15 -2.95 -3.87 -4.30
N GLY A 16 -3.31 -4.86 -3.50
CA GLY A 16 -4.69 -5.32 -3.34
C GLY A 16 -5.45 -4.55 -2.29
N ALA A 17 -5.52 -5.08 -1.07
CA ALA A 17 -6.28 -4.49 0.02
C ALA A 17 -5.64 -3.22 0.60
N TRP A 18 -6.47 -2.25 0.95
CA TRP A 18 -6.06 -1.08 1.72
C TRP A 18 -5.86 -1.43 3.19
N GLU A 19 -4.89 -0.77 3.83
CA GLU A 19 -4.61 -0.93 5.27
C GLU A 19 -5.03 0.35 6.00
N PRO A 20 -6.26 0.40 6.55
CA PRO A 20 -6.83 1.64 7.09
C PRO A 20 -6.11 2.16 8.34
N LYS A 21 -5.40 1.29 9.09
CA LYS A 21 -4.77 1.68 10.36
C LYS A 21 -3.37 2.27 10.19
N THR A 22 -2.63 1.80 9.18
CA THR A 22 -1.19 2.11 9.07
C THR A 22 -0.70 2.33 7.63
N GLY A 23 -1.58 2.25 6.63
CA GLY A 23 -1.18 2.34 5.23
C GLY A 23 -0.59 3.72 4.87
N ALA A 24 0.59 3.70 4.25
CA ALA A 24 1.38 4.91 3.90
C ALA A 24 1.41 5.23 2.39
N VAL A 25 0.51 4.60 1.62
CA VAL A 25 0.31 4.80 0.17
C VAL A 25 -1.16 5.16 -0.09
N GLY A 26 -1.72 6.08 0.69
CA GLY A 26 -3.06 6.66 0.48
C GLY A 26 -4.12 6.33 1.53
N SER A 27 -3.86 5.45 2.51
CA SER A 27 -4.83 5.17 3.60
C SER A 27 -4.71 6.17 4.75
N LEU A 28 -3.70 6.01 5.60
CA LEU A 28 -3.43 6.93 6.70
C LEU A 28 -2.63 8.12 6.15
N TRP A 29 -1.49 7.82 5.52
CA TRP A 29 -0.60 8.82 4.90
C TRP A 29 -0.37 8.47 3.43
N ASP A 30 0.00 9.46 2.61
CA ASP A 30 0.42 9.24 1.24
C ASP A 30 1.86 9.72 1.02
N VAL A 31 2.81 8.93 1.51
CA VAL A 31 4.24 9.26 1.50
C VAL A 31 4.76 9.37 0.07
N VAL A 32 4.28 8.52 -0.84
CA VAL A 32 4.79 8.45 -2.22
C VAL A 32 4.32 9.62 -3.09
N ARG A 33 3.36 10.42 -2.62
CA ARG A 33 2.87 11.64 -3.29
C ARG A 33 3.39 12.94 -2.69
N ASP A 34 4.31 12.88 -1.73
CA ASP A 34 4.91 14.09 -1.18
C ASP A 34 5.60 14.92 -2.30
N GLN A 35 5.29 16.21 -2.35
CA GLN A 35 5.79 17.13 -3.36
C GLN A 35 7.29 17.42 -3.21
N ARG A 36 7.88 17.15 -2.05
CA ARG A 36 9.30 17.35 -1.77
C ARG A 36 10.17 16.20 -2.31
N LEU A 37 9.55 15.09 -2.74
CA LEU A 37 10.24 13.93 -3.29
C LEU A 37 10.57 14.13 -4.78
N SER A 38 11.76 13.70 -5.18
CA SER A 38 12.24 13.77 -6.57
C SER A 38 11.73 12.62 -7.46
N HIS A 39 11.16 11.57 -6.87
CA HIS A 39 10.59 10.42 -7.57
C HIS A 39 9.21 10.10 -7.03
N ARG A 40 8.25 9.83 -7.93
CA ARG A 40 6.86 9.53 -7.57
C ARG A 40 6.36 8.32 -8.38
N PRO A 41 6.26 7.13 -7.76
CA PRO A 41 5.73 5.96 -8.46
C PRO A 41 4.25 6.16 -8.82
N HIS A 42 3.84 5.58 -9.95
CA HIS A 42 2.41 5.46 -10.25
C HIS A 42 1.78 4.41 -9.32
N VAL A 43 0.68 4.76 -8.67
CA VAL A 43 0.01 3.89 -7.69
C VAL A 43 -1.32 3.38 -8.24
N ARG A 44 -1.50 2.06 -8.18
CA ARG A 44 -2.80 1.40 -8.39
C ARG A 44 -3.12 0.49 -7.20
N GLY A 45 -3.97 0.99 -6.29
CA GLY A 45 -4.53 0.20 -5.20
C GLY A 45 -5.84 -0.49 -5.60
N GLY A 46 -6.30 -1.40 -4.76
CA GLY A 46 -7.62 -2.05 -4.89
C GLY A 46 -7.66 -3.22 -5.87
N VAL A 47 -6.52 -3.75 -6.32
CA VAL A 47 -6.51 -4.88 -7.27
C VAL A 47 -6.84 -6.18 -6.55
N LEU A 48 -8.00 -6.78 -6.87
CA LEU A 48 -8.53 -7.93 -6.15
C LEU A 48 -8.67 -7.66 -4.64
N GLU A 49 -9.11 -6.43 -4.31
CA GLU A 49 -9.20 -5.92 -2.94
C GLU A 49 -9.89 -6.89 -1.98
N THR A 50 -11.11 -7.35 -2.35
CA THR A 50 -11.90 -8.27 -1.53
C THR A 50 -11.15 -9.57 -1.27
N GLN A 51 -10.52 -10.16 -2.29
CA GLN A 51 -9.76 -11.40 -2.13
C GLN A 51 -8.54 -11.21 -1.23
N CYS A 52 -7.79 -10.12 -1.40
CA CYS A 52 -6.64 -9.82 -0.56
C CYS A 52 -7.04 -9.54 0.89
N ALA A 53 -8.16 -8.84 1.12
CA ALA A 53 -8.68 -8.58 2.44
C ALA A 53 -9.12 -9.89 3.13
N GLN A 54 -9.84 -10.75 2.41
CA GLN A 54 -10.29 -12.04 2.92
C GLN A 54 -9.13 -12.92 3.40
N LEU A 55 -8.02 -12.96 2.65
CA LEU A 55 -6.82 -13.72 3.05
C LEU A 55 -6.26 -13.25 4.41
N MET A 56 -6.22 -11.94 4.63
CA MET A 56 -5.74 -11.37 5.91
C MET A 56 -6.73 -11.65 7.04
N GLU A 57 -8.04 -11.50 6.79
CA GLU A 57 -9.08 -11.80 7.78
C GLU A 57 -9.05 -13.26 8.21
N ASP A 58 -8.99 -14.19 7.26
CA ASP A 58 -8.96 -15.63 7.54
C ASP A 58 -7.73 -16.01 8.35
N PHE A 59 -6.56 -15.46 7.99
CA PHE A 59 -5.32 -15.67 8.72
C PHE A 59 -5.43 -15.24 10.19
N PHE A 60 -5.89 -14.01 10.44
CA PHE A 60 -5.99 -13.51 11.82
C PHE A 60 -7.14 -14.13 12.60
N ARG A 61 -8.27 -14.47 11.96
CA ARG A 61 -9.40 -15.15 12.61
C ARG A 61 -8.97 -16.46 13.26
N SER A 62 -8.09 -17.23 12.60
CA SER A 62 -7.57 -18.50 13.13
C SER A 62 -6.59 -18.36 14.31
N ARG A 63 -6.18 -17.14 14.68
CA ARG A 63 -5.13 -16.84 15.67
C ARG A 63 -5.59 -15.92 16.79
N ARG A 64 -6.90 -15.70 16.92
CA ARG A 64 -7.54 -14.95 18.01
C ARG A 64 -8.14 -15.92 19.00
#